data_AF-A0A0X3BMI2-F1
#
_entry.id   AF-A0A0X3BMI2-F1
#
_cell.length_a   1.000
_cell.length_b   1.000
_cell.length_c   1.000
_cell.angle_alpha   90.00
_cell.angle_beta   90.00
_cell.angle_gamma   90.00
#
_symmetry.space_group_name_H-M   'P 1'
#
loop_
_entity.id
_entity.type
_entity.pdbx_description
1 polymer ?
#
loop_
_entity_poly.entity_id
_entity_poly.type
_entity_poly.pdbx_seq_one_letter_code
_entity_poly.pdbx_strand_id
1 'polypeptide(L)' 'MVFGEREVRVDLKMDFTTSLLGNTYALKAGTVSVPEALAVFLCCRNVAEIAGGT' A
#
# COMPACT_ATOMS: atom_id res chain seq x y z
N MET A 1 6.85 -10.99 -14.81
CA MET A 1 5.76 -10.14 -14.30
C MET A 1 6.41 -9.09 -13.41
N VAL A 2 6.65 -7.89 -13.94
CA VAL A 2 7.24 -6.80 -13.15
C VAL A 2 6.07 -6.00 -12.60
N PHE A 3 5.79 -6.11 -11.31
CA PHE A 3 4.97 -5.11 -10.63
C PHE A 3 5.75 -3.80 -10.83
N GLY A 4 5.20 -2.91 -11.66
CA GLY A 4 5.92 -1.73 -12.11
C GLY A 4 6.31 -0.84 -10.94
N GLU A 5 7.35 -0.03 -11.13
CA GLU A 5 7.78 1.06 -10.23
C GLU A 5 6.70 2.15 -10.02
N ARG A 6 5.46 1.87 -10.40
CA ARG A 6 4.34 2.79 -10.30
C ARG A 6 3.86 2.80 -8.85
N GLU A 7 3.98 3.96 -8.24
CA GLU A 7 3.41 4.22 -6.93
C GLU A 7 1.92 4.53 -7.08
N VAL A 8 1.12 3.94 -6.19
CA VAL A 8 -0.33 4.13 -6.11
C VAL A 8 -0.63 4.72 -4.73
N ARG A 9 -1.49 5.73 -4.70
CA ARG A 9 -1.98 6.30 -3.45
C ARG A 9 -3.05 5.39 -2.87
N VAL A 10 -2.84 4.98 -1.62
CA VAL A 10 -3.80 4.20 -0.86
C VAL A 10 -4.11 4.92 0.46
N ASP A 11 -5.34 4.81 0.91
CA ASP A 11 -5.77 5.28 2.21
C ASP A 11 -5.70 4.13 3.22
N LEU A 12 -4.80 4.24 4.19
CA LEU A 12 -4.68 3.27 5.26
C LEU A 12 -5.64 3.58 6.39
N LYS A 13 -6.46 2.59 6.75
CA LYS A 13 -7.42 2.69 7.85
C LYS A 13 -6.76 2.70 9.23
N MET A 14 -5.52 2.21 9.32
CA MET A 14 -4.76 2.11 10.56
C MET A 14 -3.25 2.04 10.28
N ASP A 15 -2.43 2.26 11.30
CA ASP A 15 -0.98 2.06 11.20
C ASP A 15 -0.68 0.61 10.85
N PHE A 16 0.14 0.40 9.83
CA PHE A 16 0.43 -0.94 9.34
C PHE A 16 1.89 -1.10 8.99
N THR A 17 2.51 -2.11 9.60
CA THR A 17 3.90 -2.47 9.33
C THR A 17 3.94 -3.84 8.69
N THR A 18 4.56 -3.94 7.52
CA THR A 18 4.74 -5.22 6.84
C THR A 18 6.10 -5.30 6.16
N SER A 19 6.62 -6.52 6.05
CA SER A 19 7.87 -6.76 5.34
C SER A 19 7.55 -7.38 3.99
N LEU A 20 7.88 -6.68 2.90
CA LEU A 20 7.68 -7.12 1.53
C LEU A 20 9.04 -7.18 0.82
N LEU A 21 9.37 -8.32 0.20
CA LEU A 21 10.63 -8.54 -0.52
C LEU A 21 11.91 -8.22 0.31
N GLY A 22 11.87 -8.47 1.62
CA GLY A 22 12.99 -8.17 2.52
C GLY A 22 13.11 -6.72 2.97
N ASN A 23 12.24 -5.83 2.48
CA ASN A 23 12.13 -4.45 2.97
C ASN A 23 10.96 -4.32 3.94
N THR A 24 11.18 -3.66 5.08
CA THR A 24 10.12 -3.37 6.04
C THR A 24 9.51 -2.01 5.74
N TYR A 25 8.22 -2.01 5.44
CA TYR A 25 7.42 -0.82 5.19
C TYR A 25 6.57 -0.54 6.43
N ALA A 26 6.87 0.58 7.10
CA ALA A 26 6.06 1.12 8.18
C ALA A 26 5.20 2.25 7.63
N LEU A 27 3.92 1.96 7.42
CA LEU A 27 2.93 2.89 6.89
C LEU A 27 2.09 3.41 8.04
N LYS A 28 1.85 4.71 8.06
CA LYS A 28 0.92 5.33 9.03
C LYS A 28 -0.49 5.37 8.45
N ALA A 29 -1.48 5.42 9.34
CA ALA A 29 -2.85 5.68 8.95
C ALA A 29 -2.97 6.99 8.13
N GLY A 30 -3.85 6.98 7.12
CA GLY A 30 -4.06 8.07 6.17
C GLY A 30 -3.58 7.76 4.76
N THR A 31 -3.59 8.77 3.89
CA THR A 31 -3.26 8.61 2.47
C THR A 31 -1.75 8.62 2.25
N VAL A 32 -1.23 7.53 1.67
CA VAL A 32 0.21 7.35 1.43
C VAL A 32 0.44 6.69 0.07
N SER A 33 1.51 7.10 -0.60
CA SER A 33 1.95 6.50 -1.86
C SER A 33 2.79 5.25 -1.57
N VAL A 34 2.39 4.13 -2.15
CA VAL A 34 3.11 2.85 -2.02
C VAL A 34 3.25 2.18 -3.38
N PRO A 35 4.22 1.27 -3.58
CA PRO A 35 4.32 0.51 -4.81
C PRO A 35 3.02 -0.24 -5.10
N GLU A 36 2.64 -0.38 -6.37
CA GLU A 36 1.42 -1.08 -6.79
C GLU A 36 1.30 -2.48 -6.16
N ALA A 37 2.41 -3.22 -6.05
CA ALA A 37 2.44 -4.51 -5.36
C ALA A 37 2.00 -4.43 -3.89
N LEU A 38 2.46 -3.39 -3.17
CA LEU A 38 2.11 -3.15 -1.77
C LEU A 38 0.66 -2.66 -1.66
N ALA A 39 0.21 -1.80 -2.59
CA ALA A 39 -1.18 -1.34 -2.64
C ALA A 39 -2.16 -2.51 -2.77
N VAL A 40 -1.90 -3.43 -3.71
CA VAL A 40 -2.72 -4.64 -3.90
C VAL A 40 -2.67 -5.53 -2.65
N PHE A 41 -1.49 -5.72 -2.06
CA PHE A 41 -1.34 -6.51 -0.84
C PHE A 41 -2.17 -5.96 0.33
N LEU A 42 -2.14 -4.64 0.54
CA LEU A 42 -2.90 -3.97 1.60
C LEU A 42 -4.42 -4.01 1.32
N CYS A 43 -4.81 -3.84 0.05
CA CYS A 43 -6.20 -3.91 -0.38
C CYS A 43 -6.79 -5.30 -0.17
N CYS A 44 -6.08 -6.36 -0.58
CA CYS A 44 -6.47 -7.74 -0.33
C CYS A 44 -6.63 -8.07 1.16
N ARG A 45 -5.92 -7.36 2.03
CA ARG A 45 -5.95 -7.57 3.49
C ARG A 45 -6.98 -6.68 4.20
N ASN A 46 -7.75 -5.88 3.47
CA ASN A 46 -8.69 -4.88 4.00
C ASN A 46 -8.01 -3.84 4.92
N VAL A 47 -6.72 -3.59 4.71
CA VAL A 47 -5.93 -2.65 5.52
C VAL A 47 -5.88 -1.26 4.87
N ALA A 48 -5.87 -1.22 3.53
CA ALA A 48 -5.88 0.01 2.77
C ALA A 48 -6.91 -0.03 1.64
N GLU A 49 -7.37 1.14 1.24
CA GLU A 49 -8.26 1.34 0.09
C GLU A 49 -7.54 2.17 -0.97
N ILE A 50 -7.82 1.96 -2.26
CA ILE A 50 -7.20 2.78 -3.32
C ILE A 50 -7.75 4.21 -3.21
N ALA A 51 -6.89 5.16 -2.85
CA ALA A 51 -7.24 6.58 -2.79
C ALA A 51 -7.24 7.15 -4.21
N GLY A 52 -8.28 6.80 -4.98
CA GLY A 52 -8.34 7.04 -6.43
C GLY A 52 -9.74 6.97 -7.00
N GLY A 53 -10.70 7.59 -6.31
CA GLY A 53 -12.10 7.66 -6.74
C GLY A 53 -12.64 9.09 -6.75
N THR A 54 -11.99 10.00 -7.51
CA THR A 54 -12.56 11.17 -8.21
C THR A 54 -11.45 11.97 -8.88
#